data_AF-A0A7S3GWA0-F1
#
_entry.id   AF-A0A7S3GWA0-F1
#
_cell.length_a   1.000
_cell.length_b   1.000
_cell.length_c   1.000
_cell.angle_alpha   90.00
_cell.angle_beta   90.00
_cell.angle_gamma   90.00
#
_symmetry.space_group_name_H-M   'P 1'
#
loop_
_entity.id
_entity.type
_entity.pdbx_description
1 polymer ?
#
loop_
_entity_poly.entity_id
_entity_poly.type
_entity_poly.pdbx_seq_one_letter_code
_entity_poly.pdbx_strand_id
1 'polypeptide(L)'
;SASFGRAADFAGGTCWWTEEMTCQLAEVDHLESAWRSIFEGGMGPGDDAVMRGAALYLAFREMEAAVRGGAPLPCREQVLVKVARALLGRSFDALWEVEAAVAHILEGTSPDGAEECMT
;
A
#
# COMPACT_ATOMS: atom_id res chain seq x y z
N SER A 1 48.69 -31.51 -33.28
CA SER A 1 48.90 -30.24 -32.57
C SER A 1 48.05 -29.15 -33.19
N ALA A 2 47.04 -28.70 -32.46
CA ALA A 2 46.47 -27.34 -32.44
C ALA A 2 45.23 -27.42 -31.55
N SER A 3 45.43 -26.99 -30.31
CA SER A 3 44.45 -26.89 -29.23
C SER A 3 43.36 -25.87 -29.56
N PHE A 4 42.11 -26.31 -29.69
CA PHE A 4 40.99 -25.39 -29.57
C PHE A 4 40.59 -25.30 -28.10
N GLY A 5 40.67 -24.06 -27.61
CA GLY A 5 40.53 -23.68 -26.23
C GLY A 5 39.20 -24.09 -25.62
N ARG A 6 39.32 -24.48 -24.36
CA ARG A 6 38.31 -24.64 -23.34
C ARG A 6 37.33 -23.47 -23.32
N ALA A 7 36.06 -23.71 -23.65
CA ALA A 7 34.94 -22.83 -23.28
C ALA A 7 34.51 -23.16 -21.84
N ALA A 8 35.29 -22.70 -20.87
CA ALA A 8 34.76 -22.16 -19.62
C ALA A 8 34.72 -20.64 -19.86
N ASP A 9 33.64 -19.90 -19.67
CA ASP A 9 32.78 -19.84 -18.50
C ASP A 9 31.35 -19.45 -18.92
N PHE A 10 30.36 -20.26 -18.55
CA PHE A 10 28.96 -19.82 -18.43
C PHE A 10 28.55 -19.85 -16.94
N ALA A 11 29.49 -19.51 -16.06
CA ALA A 11 29.26 -19.29 -14.64
C ALA A 11 29.18 -17.78 -14.37
N GLY A 12 28.10 -17.15 -14.83
CA GLY A 12 27.84 -15.72 -14.63
C GLY A 12 26.35 -15.41 -14.53
N GLY A 13 25.56 -16.38 -14.09
CA GLY A 13 24.14 -16.20 -13.78
C GLY A 13 23.95 -15.45 -12.46
N THR A 14 24.31 -14.16 -12.44
CA THR A 14 24.03 -13.21 -11.36
C THR A 14 23.92 -11.85 -12.04
N CYS A 15 22.83 -11.10 -12.02
CA CYS A 15 21.95 -10.79 -10.92
C CYS A 15 20.77 -10.02 -11.53
N TRP A 16 19.53 -10.48 -11.37
CA TRP A 16 18.34 -9.78 -11.90
C TRP A 16 18.04 -8.45 -11.19
N TRP A 17 18.87 -8.09 -10.21
CA TRP A 17 18.67 -6.96 -9.33
C TRP A 17 19.74 -5.92 -9.64
N THR A 18 19.30 -4.75 -10.07
CA THR A 18 20.20 -3.61 -10.21
C THR A 18 20.56 -3.07 -8.83
N GLU A 19 21.68 -2.34 -8.75
CA GLU A 19 22.07 -1.61 -7.54
C GLU A 19 20.94 -0.66 -7.10
N GLU A 20 20.25 -0.05 -8.07
CA GLU A 20 19.08 0.79 -7.85
C GLU A 20 17.92 0.05 -7.17
N MET A 21 17.57 -1.17 -7.62
CA MET A 21 16.55 -1.99 -6.95
C MET A 21 16.96 -2.37 -5.52
N THR A 22 18.26 -2.56 -5.28
CA THR A 22 18.78 -2.88 -3.94
C THR A 22 18.62 -1.70 -2.99
N CYS A 23 18.90 -0.47 -3.46
CA CYS A 23 18.67 0.74 -2.69
C CYS A 23 17.18 0.95 -2.37
N GLN A 24 16.29 0.71 -3.34
CA GLN A 24 14.85 0.81 -3.14
C GLN A 24 14.34 -0.22 -2.13
N LEU A 25 14.82 -1.46 -2.18
CA LEU A 25 14.49 -2.48 -1.18
C LEU A 25 14.97 -2.10 0.22
N ALA A 26 16.18 -1.54 0.35
CA ALA A 26 16.70 -1.09 1.63
C ALA A 26 15.87 0.05 2.23
N GLU A 27 15.36 0.95 1.38
CA GLU A 27 14.45 2.02 1.79
C GLU A 27 13.09 1.46 2.26
N VAL A 28 12.56 0.44 1.55
CA VAL A 28 11.34 -0.27 1.96
C VAL A 28 11.53 -0.97 3.31
N ASP A 29 12.65 -1.68 3.50
CA ASP A 29 12.96 -2.36 4.77
C ASP A 29 13.12 -1.37 5.93
N HIS A 30 13.72 -0.21 5.67
CA HIS A 30 13.82 0.87 6.64
C HIS A 30 12.46 1.44 7.03
N LEU A 31 11.59 1.71 6.05
CA LEU A 31 10.21 2.16 6.26
C LEU A 31 9.39 1.12 7.04
N GLU A 32 9.54 -0.16 6.71
CA GLU A 32 8.84 -1.26 7.41
C GLU A 32 9.32 -1.41 8.85
N SER A 33 10.62 -1.27 9.08
CA SER A 33 11.21 -1.31 10.43
C SER A 33 10.81 -0.11 11.27
N ALA A 34 10.76 1.09 10.68
CA ALA A 34 10.25 2.29 11.33
C ALA A 34 8.76 2.13 11.67
N TRP A 35 7.98 1.55 10.76
CA TRP A 35 6.59 1.22 10.98
C TRP A 35 6.42 0.23 12.15
N ARG A 36 7.10 -0.92 12.12
CA ARG A 36 7.06 -1.90 13.20
C ARG A 36 7.48 -1.28 14.54
N SER A 37 8.53 -0.47 14.58
CA SER A 37 8.98 0.21 15.81
C SER A 37 7.93 1.16 16.40
N ILE A 38 7.26 1.96 15.57
CA ILE A 38 6.20 2.88 16.01
C ILE A 38 4.98 2.12 16.54
N PHE A 39 4.64 0.99 15.91
CA PHE A 39 3.44 0.22 16.23
C PHE A 39 3.64 -0.81 17.35
N GLU A 40 4.80 -1.45 17.43
CA GLU A 40 5.14 -2.45 18.45
C GLU A 40 5.62 -1.80 19.75
N GLY A 41 6.22 -0.60 19.69
CA GLY A 41 6.87 0.04 20.84
C GLY A 41 5.97 0.93 21.72
N GLY A 42 4.78 1.32 21.27
CA GLY A 42 4.10 2.49 21.86
C GLY A 42 2.59 2.46 22.10
N MET A 43 1.84 1.44 21.68
CA MET A 43 0.38 1.52 21.75
C MET A 43 -0.24 0.27 22.35
N GLY A 44 -0.87 0.43 23.52
CA GLY A 44 -2.04 -0.39 23.84
C GLY A 44 -3.07 -0.30 22.70
N PRO A 45 -4.04 -1.22 22.63
CA PRO A 45 -4.96 -1.33 21.50
C PRO A 45 -5.87 -0.09 21.43
N GLY A 46 -5.38 0.96 20.78
CA GLY A 46 -6.19 2.07 20.31
C GLY A 46 -6.61 1.77 18.88
N ASP A 47 -7.90 1.89 18.60
CA ASP A 47 -8.50 1.63 17.30
C ASP A 47 -7.77 2.36 16.16
N ASP A 48 -7.21 3.55 16.44
CA ASP A 48 -6.42 4.34 15.50
C ASP A 48 -5.19 3.62 14.94
N ALA A 49 -4.49 2.83 15.76
CA ALA A 49 -3.31 2.10 15.31
C ALA A 49 -3.72 0.99 14.33
N VAL A 50 -4.76 0.24 14.69
CA VAL A 50 -5.31 -0.83 13.85
C VAL A 50 -5.81 -0.26 12.52
N MET A 51 -6.49 0.88 12.55
CA MET A 51 -7.00 1.55 11.35
C MET A 51 -5.89 2.07 10.43
N ARG A 52 -4.82 2.64 11.00
CA ARG A 52 -3.63 3.05 10.22
C ARG A 52 -2.92 1.84 9.59
N GLY A 53 -2.80 0.74 10.33
CA GLY A 53 -2.32 -0.55 9.82
C GLY A 53 -3.14 -1.07 8.66
N ALA A 54 -4.46 -1.09 8.81
CA ALA A 54 -5.38 -1.52 7.76
C ALA A 54 -5.29 -0.63 6.52
N ALA A 55 -5.22 0.70 6.68
CA ALA A 55 -5.08 1.64 5.57
C ALA A 55 -3.80 1.38 4.76
N LEU A 56 -2.66 1.21 5.45
CA LEU A 56 -1.38 0.94 4.80
C LEU A 56 -1.38 -0.42 4.11
N TYR A 57 -1.92 -1.45 4.77
CA TYR A 57 -2.03 -2.79 4.18
C TYR A 57 -2.89 -2.79 2.91
N LEU A 58 -4.02 -2.07 2.91
CA LEU A 58 -4.88 -1.91 1.74
C LEU A 58 -4.16 -1.17 0.61
N ALA A 59 -3.42 -0.11 0.92
CA ALA A 59 -2.61 0.60 -0.06
C ALA A 59 -1.55 -0.31 -0.69
N PHE A 60 -0.83 -1.08 0.13
CA PHE A 60 0.15 -2.06 -0.33
C PHE A 60 -0.49 -3.10 -1.27
N ARG A 61 -1.64 -3.65 -0.87
CA ARG A 61 -2.38 -4.62 -1.68
C ARG A 61 -2.81 -4.10 -3.05
N GLU A 62 -3.17 -2.82 -3.16
CA GLU A 62 -3.49 -2.20 -4.45
C GLU A 62 -2.26 -2.06 -5.34
N MET A 63 -1.12 -1.69 -4.76
CA MET A 63 0.16 -1.63 -5.48
C MET A 63 0.62 -3.03 -5.93
N GLU A 64 0.52 -4.03 -5.06
CA GLU A 64 0.82 -5.43 -5.38
C GLU A 64 -0.05 -5.96 -6.54
N ALA A 65 -1.35 -5.64 -6.53
CA ALA A 65 -2.27 -6.04 -7.60
C ALA A 65 -1.88 -5.41 -8.95
N ALA A 66 -1.49 -4.15 -8.96
CA ALA A 66 -1.01 -3.48 -10.17
C ALA A 66 0.26 -4.14 -10.72
N VAL A 67 1.24 -4.41 -9.87
CA VAL A 67 2.49 -5.10 -10.25
C VAL A 67 2.21 -6.50 -10.79
N ARG A 68 1.40 -7.29 -10.09
CA ARG A 68 1.03 -8.65 -10.52
C ARG A 68 0.26 -8.64 -11.85
N GLY A 69 -0.54 -7.61 -12.09
CA GLY A 69 -1.27 -7.41 -13.34
C GLY A 69 -0.44 -6.83 -14.49
N GLY A 70 0.83 -6.45 -14.26
CA GLY A 70 1.65 -5.74 -15.24
C GLY A 70 1.12 -4.35 -15.59
N ALA A 71 0.30 -3.76 -14.71
CA ALA A 71 -0.27 -2.43 -14.89
C ALA A 71 0.63 -1.35 -14.26
N PRO A 72 0.54 -0.09 -14.71
CA PRO A 72 1.18 1.02 -14.03
C PRO A 72 0.72 1.12 -12.56
N LEU A 73 1.63 1.52 -11.67
CA LEU A 73 1.29 1.76 -10.27
C LEU A 73 0.23 2.87 -10.16
N PRO A 74 -0.80 2.70 -9.31
CA PRO A 74 -1.82 3.71 -9.10
C PRO A 74 -1.21 4.97 -8.49
N CYS A 75 -1.68 6.14 -8.92
CA CYS A 75 -1.27 7.38 -8.28
C CYS A 75 -1.87 7.51 -6.87
N ARG A 76 -1.31 8.42 -6.06
CA ARG A 76 -1.73 8.64 -4.66
C ARG A 76 -3.24 8.80 -4.50
N GLU A 77 -3.87 9.57 -5.37
CA GLU A 77 -5.31 9.85 -5.30
C GLU A 77 -6.15 8.58 -5.51
N GLN A 78 -5.78 7.74 -6.48
CA GLN A 78 -6.47 6.48 -6.75
C GLN A 78 -6.35 5.52 -5.56
N VAL A 79 -5.17 5.46 -4.93
CA VAL A 79 -4.97 4.64 -3.73
C VAL A 79 -5.84 5.14 -2.58
N LEU A 80 -5.86 6.45 -2.32
CA LEU A 80 -6.68 7.03 -1.26
C LEU A 80 -8.17 6.75 -1.45
N VAL A 81 -8.67 6.88 -2.67
CA VAL A 81 -10.07 6.56 -3.00
C VAL A 81 -10.37 5.09 -2.72
N LYS A 82 -9.53 4.16 -3.17
CA LYS A 82 -9.76 2.72 -2.96
C LYS A 82 -9.67 2.31 -1.49
N VAL A 83 -8.69 2.85 -0.77
CA VAL A 83 -8.54 2.60 0.67
C VAL A 83 -9.74 3.17 1.43
N ALA A 84 -10.18 4.39 1.11
CA ALA A 84 -11.36 4.99 1.72
C ALA A 84 -12.63 4.19 1.45
N ARG A 85 -12.80 3.65 0.23
CA ARG A 85 -13.92 2.75 -0.08
C ARG A 85 -13.93 1.51 0.80
N ALA A 86 -12.76 0.89 0.98
CA ALA A 86 -12.62 -0.31 1.79
C ALA A 86 -12.81 -0.06 3.30
N LEU A 87 -12.35 1.07 3.82
CA LEU A 87 -12.43 1.40 5.25
C LEU A 87 -13.78 2.02 5.67
N LEU A 88 -14.35 2.88 4.85
CA LEU A 88 -15.58 3.61 5.17
C LEU A 88 -16.84 2.89 4.65
N GLY A 89 -16.68 1.82 3.87
CA GLY A 89 -17.80 1.05 3.32
C GLY A 89 -18.68 1.84 2.33
N ARG A 90 -18.15 2.92 1.75
CA ARG A 90 -18.86 3.81 0.81
C ARG A 90 -18.17 3.85 -0.53
N SER A 91 -18.90 4.17 -1.60
CA SER A 91 -18.32 4.44 -2.91
C SER A 91 -17.89 5.89 -3.01
N PHE A 92 -16.66 6.12 -3.48
CA PHE A 92 -16.11 7.46 -3.76
C PHE A 92 -15.50 7.43 -5.15
N ASP A 93 -15.87 8.30 -6.08
CA ASP A 93 -15.30 8.32 -7.43
C ASP A 93 -14.12 9.29 -7.55
N ALA A 94 -13.96 10.19 -6.57
CA ALA A 94 -12.89 11.17 -6.56
C ALA A 94 -12.37 11.48 -5.15
N LEU A 95 -11.17 12.06 -5.09
CA LEU A 95 -10.53 12.44 -3.83
C LEU A 95 -11.36 13.45 -3.03
N TRP A 96 -11.96 14.45 -3.69
CA TRP A 96 -12.73 15.49 -3.01
C TRP A 96 -13.94 14.92 -2.24
N GLU A 97 -14.54 13.82 -2.71
CA GLU A 97 -15.64 13.14 -2.02
C GLU A 97 -15.15 12.45 -0.74
N VAL A 98 -13.95 11.88 -0.79
CA VAL A 98 -13.28 11.30 0.38
C VAL A 98 -12.99 12.39 1.41
N GLU A 99 -12.43 13.53 0.96
CA GLU A 99 -12.13 14.66 1.84
C GLU A 99 -13.39 15.23 2.51
N ALA A 100 -14.48 15.38 1.75
CA ALA A 100 -15.77 15.81 2.29
C ALA A 100 -16.33 14.81 3.31
N ALA A 101 -16.23 13.51 3.03
CA ALA A 101 -16.69 12.47 3.95
C ALA A 101 -15.89 12.45 5.26
N VAL A 102 -14.56 12.61 5.17
CA VAL A 102 -13.70 12.72 6.35
C VAL A 102 -14.01 14.00 7.14
N ALA A 103 -14.24 15.13 6.47
CA ALA A 103 -14.64 16.37 7.12
C ALA A 103 -15.94 16.18 7.94
N HIS A 104 -16.97 15.55 7.35
CA HIS A 104 -18.21 15.22 8.07
C HIS A 104 -18.01 14.31 9.28
N ILE A 105 -17.16 13.29 9.16
CA ILE A 105 -16.83 12.38 10.28
C ILE A 105 -16.14 13.16 11.41
N LEU A 106 -15.22 14.06 11.07
CA LEU A 106 -14.49 14.90 12.04
C LEU A 106 -15.39 15.95 12.70
N GLU A 107 -16.37 16.46 11.98
CA GLU A 107 -17.40 17.39 12.49
C GLU A 107 -18.46 16.67 13.34
N GLY A 108 -18.41 15.33 13.45
CA GLY A 108 -19.36 14.54 14.25
C GLY A 108 -20.74 14.42 13.61
N THR A 109 -20.89 14.78 12.34
CA THR A 109 -22.13 14.60 11.58
C THR A 109 -22.09 13.23 10.92
N SER A 110 -22.47 12.20 11.67
CA SER A 110 -22.76 10.90 11.07
C SER A 110 -24.00 11.07 10.17
N PRO A 111 -23.93 10.82 8.85
CA PRO A 111 -25.12 10.85 7.98
C PRO A 111 -26.01 9.60 8.18
N ASP A 112 -25.81 8.85 9.27
CA ASP A 112 -26.62 7.70 9.66
C ASP A 112 -27.87 8.19 10.40
N GLY A 113 -28.84 8.68 9.62
CA GLY A 113 -30.12 9.17 10.12
C GLY A 113 -31.23 9.09 9.07
N ALA A 114 -31.10 8.18 8.10
CA ALA A 114 -32.08 8.05 7.02
C ALA A 114 -32.31 6.59 6.60
N GLU A 115 -32.55 5.68 7.55
CA GLU A 115 -33.31 4.45 7.28
C GLU A 115 -34.32 4.19 8.41
N GLU A 116 -35.29 5.09 8.55
CA GLU A 116 -36.60 4.75 9.12
C GLU A 116 -37.68 5.20 8.12
N CYS A 117 -37.76 4.48 7.00
CA CYS A 117 -38.90 4.54 6.09
C CYS A 117 -39.48 3.14 5.94
N MET A 118 -40.57 2.92 6.69
CA MET A 118 -41.74 2.14 6.26
C MET A 118 -41.60 0.61 6.29
N THR A 119 -42.11 0.01 7.37
CA THR A 119 -43.03 -1.14 7.25
C THR A 119 -44.05 -1.13 8.37
#